data_AF-A0A6H1UAH2-F1
#
_entry.id   AF-A0A6H1UAH2-F1
#
_cell.length_a   1.000
_cell.length_b   1.000
_cell.length_c   1.000
_cell.angle_alpha   90.00
_cell.angle_beta   90.00
_cell.angle_gamma   90.00
#
_symmetry.space_group_name_H-M   'P 1'
#
loop_
_entity.id
_entity.type
_entity.pdbx_description
1 polymer ?
#
loop_
_entity_poly.entity_id
_entity_poly.type
_entity_poly.pdbx_seq_one_letter_code
_entity_poly.pdbx_strand_id
1 'polypeptide(L)'
;MKRFTLPLTVLAALTFNVSAADDDVLADVHAEINGGCESCHTEGGEPTDDFVAENQACQDCHGSADELEGDHHAIHAELMMCSDCHEPHEMPFNQKPSCDTCHDDGRTVE
;
A
#
# COMPACT_ATOMS: atom_id res chain seq x y z
N MET A 1 29.36 56.00 28.41
CA MET A 1 28.67 54.73 28.72
C MET A 1 27.58 54.51 27.67
N LYS A 2 27.87 53.85 26.55
CA LYS A 2 26.88 53.60 25.48
C LYS A 2 26.47 52.13 25.56
N ARG A 3 25.23 51.89 25.99
CA ARG A 3 24.61 50.57 26.04
C ARG A 3 24.25 50.18 24.61
N PHE A 4 24.96 49.20 24.05
CA PHE A 4 24.56 48.52 22.83
C PHE A 4 23.62 47.37 23.22
N THR A 5 22.35 47.51 22.90
CA THR A 5 21.37 46.43 22.94
C THR A 5 21.55 45.56 21.69
N LEU A 6 21.95 44.31 21.90
CA LEU A 6 22.11 43.29 20.87
C LEU A 6 20.71 42.79 20.42
N PRO A 7 20.42 42.67 19.11
CA PRO A 7 19.12 42.19 18.68
C PRO A 7 19.01 40.68 18.91
N LEU A 8 17.90 40.28 19.52
CA LEU A 8 17.47 38.90 19.73
C LEU A 8 17.19 38.27 18.36
N THR A 9 18.13 37.49 17.84
CA THR A 9 17.93 36.64 16.68
C THR A 9 16.94 35.53 17.04
N VAL A 10 15.74 35.63 16.48
CA VAL A 10 14.70 34.60 16.54
C VAL A 10 15.17 33.41 15.71
N LEU A 11 15.52 32.32 16.39
CA LEU A 11 15.82 31.03 15.78
C LEU A 11 14.49 30.36 15.45
N ALA A 12 14.06 30.43 14.18
CA ALA A 12 12.89 29.70 13.69
C ALA A 12 13.24 28.20 13.62
N ALA A 13 12.72 27.42 14.57
CA ALA A 13 12.76 25.97 14.51
C ALA A 13 11.81 25.49 13.41
N LEU A 14 12.35 24.97 12.30
CA LEU A 14 11.55 24.21 11.34
C LEU A 14 11.17 22.88 12.00
N THR A 15 9.94 22.77 12.47
CA THR A 15 9.31 21.48 12.76
C THR A 15 8.88 20.87 11.43
N PHE A 16 9.72 20.01 10.84
CA PHE A 16 9.29 19.12 9.77
C PHE A 16 8.32 18.10 10.39
N ASN A 17 7.02 18.29 10.18
CA ASN A 17 6.04 17.25 10.43
C ASN A 17 6.07 16.33 9.21
N VAL A 18 6.76 15.19 9.32
CA VAL A 18 6.52 14.08 8.38
C VAL A 18 5.20 13.45 8.83
N SER A 19 4.13 13.74 8.10
CA SER A 19 2.88 12.99 8.22
C SER A 19 2.91 12.06 7.02
N ALA A 20 2.97 10.75 7.23
CA ALA A 20 2.57 9.81 6.19
C ALA A 20 1.13 10.19 5.81
N ALA A 21 0.87 10.43 4.53
CA ALA A 21 -0.47 10.84 4.12
C ALA A 21 -1.39 9.62 4.26
N ASP A 22 -2.55 9.79 4.90
CA ASP A 22 -3.56 8.72 5.03
C ASP A 22 -4.12 8.26 3.66
N ASP A 23 -3.70 8.89 2.56
CA ASP A 23 -4.20 8.69 1.19
C ASP A 23 -3.19 7.96 0.27
N ASP A 24 -2.03 7.51 0.78
CA ASP A 24 -1.05 6.81 -0.07
C ASP A 24 -1.64 5.48 -0.58
N VAL A 25 -1.59 5.28 -1.90
CA VAL A 25 -2.08 4.04 -2.53
C VAL A 25 -1.14 2.88 -2.21
N LEU A 26 -1.68 1.66 -2.17
CA LEU A 26 -0.97 0.46 -1.76
C LEU A 26 0.36 0.26 -2.53
N ALA A 27 0.38 0.54 -3.82
CA ALA A 27 1.56 0.43 -4.67
C ALA A 27 2.66 1.43 -4.30
N ASP A 28 2.31 2.68 -3.97
CA ASP A 28 3.29 3.71 -3.59
C ASP A 28 3.98 3.32 -2.28
N VAL A 29 3.22 2.81 -1.32
CA VAL A 29 3.77 2.29 -0.05
C VAL A 29 4.75 1.15 -0.32
N HIS A 30 4.39 0.19 -1.18
CA HIS A 30 5.27 -0.93 -1.53
C HIS A 30 6.52 -0.47 -2.29
N ALA A 31 6.37 0.42 -3.26
CA ALA A 31 7.49 0.96 -4.02
C ALA A 31 8.47 1.72 -3.11
N GLU A 32 7.97 2.47 -2.12
CA GLU A 32 8.82 3.18 -1.15
C GLU A 32 9.63 2.23 -0.27
N ILE A 33 9.01 1.18 0.27
CA ILE A 33 9.66 0.32 1.28
C ILE A 33 10.40 -0.89 0.68
N ASN A 34 10.05 -1.34 -0.53
CA ASN A 34 10.58 -2.55 -1.15
C ASN A 34 11.47 -2.31 -2.37
N GLY A 35 11.86 -1.04 -2.63
CA GLY A 35 12.88 -0.73 -3.62
C GLY A 35 12.37 -0.45 -5.03
N GLY A 36 11.14 0.06 -5.17
CA GLY A 36 10.59 0.54 -6.44
C GLY A 36 9.51 -0.36 -7.05
N CYS A 37 9.14 -0.05 -8.29
CA CYS A 37 8.10 -0.76 -9.05
C CYS A 37 8.45 -2.24 -9.28
N GLU A 38 9.74 -2.54 -9.35
CA GLU A 38 10.29 -3.89 -9.54
C GLU A 38 10.02 -4.84 -8.37
N SER A 39 9.54 -4.31 -7.24
CA SER A 39 9.07 -5.13 -6.11
C SER A 39 7.85 -5.98 -6.46
N CYS A 40 7.08 -5.59 -7.48
CA CYS A 40 5.96 -6.37 -8.02
C CYS A 40 6.12 -6.66 -9.51
N HIS A 41 6.57 -5.66 -10.28
CA HIS A 41 6.78 -5.77 -11.74
C HIS A 41 8.18 -6.29 -12.06
N THR A 42 8.36 -7.60 -11.86
CA THR A 42 9.68 -8.25 -11.91
C THR A 42 10.29 -8.29 -13.31
N GLU A 43 9.48 -8.14 -14.35
CA GLU A 43 9.89 -8.13 -15.77
C GLU A 43 10.27 -6.71 -16.24
N GLY A 44 11.22 -6.09 -15.54
CA GLY A 44 11.79 -4.80 -15.92
C GLY A 44 10.95 -3.58 -15.50
N GLY A 45 10.13 -3.72 -14.46
CA GLY A 45 9.32 -2.62 -13.92
C GLY A 45 7.97 -2.43 -14.60
N GLU A 46 7.63 -3.28 -15.57
CA GLU A 46 6.36 -3.26 -16.31
C GLU A 46 5.46 -4.45 -15.92
N PRO A 47 4.12 -4.28 -15.93
CA PRO A 47 3.19 -5.36 -15.66
C PRO A 47 3.25 -6.46 -16.71
N THR A 48 3.10 -7.70 -16.27
CA THR A 48 2.84 -8.83 -17.17
C THR A 48 1.41 -8.82 -17.70
N ASP A 49 1.18 -9.42 -18.87
CA ASP A 49 -0.14 -9.44 -19.52
C ASP A 49 -1.19 -10.24 -18.71
N ASP A 50 -0.74 -11.21 -17.91
CA ASP A 50 -1.60 -12.13 -17.16
C ASP A 50 -1.55 -11.94 -15.64
N PHE A 51 -0.72 -11.01 -15.16
CA PHE A 51 -0.51 -10.67 -13.75
C PHE A 51 -0.03 -11.83 -12.87
N VAL A 52 0.42 -12.94 -13.46
CA VAL A 52 0.86 -14.12 -12.69
C VAL A 52 2.15 -13.82 -11.94
N ALA A 53 3.08 -13.07 -12.55
CA ALA A 53 4.32 -12.67 -11.91
C ALA A 53 4.07 -11.71 -10.73
N GLU A 54 3.16 -10.76 -10.90
CA GLU A 54 2.76 -9.80 -9.87
C GLU A 54 2.09 -10.51 -8.68
N ASN A 55 1.17 -11.45 -8.96
CA ASN A 55 0.53 -12.24 -7.90
C ASN A 55 1.54 -13.10 -7.13
N GLN A 56 2.56 -13.66 -7.82
CA GLN A 56 3.65 -14.37 -7.17
C GLN A 56 4.49 -13.43 -6.28
N ALA A 57 4.76 -12.20 -6.73
CA ALA A 57 5.50 -11.22 -5.94
C ALA A 57 4.79 -10.87 -4.61
N CYS A 58 3.45 -10.85 -4.59
CA CYS A 58 2.69 -10.74 -3.35
C CYS A 58 2.97 -11.93 -2.42
N GLN A 59 2.84 -13.15 -2.95
CA GLN A 59 2.96 -14.40 -2.19
C GLN A 59 4.37 -14.65 -1.67
N ASP A 60 5.40 -14.18 -2.37
CA ASP A 60 6.79 -14.33 -1.94
C ASP A 60 7.07 -13.69 -0.56
N CYS A 61 6.30 -12.67 -0.19
CA CYS A 61 6.38 -11.99 1.11
C CYS A 61 5.19 -12.28 2.04
N HIS A 62 3.98 -12.41 1.50
CA HIS A 62 2.76 -12.57 2.30
C HIS A 62 2.29 -14.02 2.46
N GLY A 63 2.82 -14.96 1.67
CA GLY A 63 2.35 -16.34 1.61
C GLY A 63 1.14 -16.52 0.69
N SER A 64 0.69 -17.77 0.57
CA SER A 64 -0.46 -18.13 -0.28
C SER A 64 -1.77 -17.70 0.39
N ALA A 65 -2.81 -17.41 -0.39
CA ALA A 65 -4.07 -16.92 0.15
C ALA A 65 -4.78 -17.90 1.12
N ASP A 66 -4.57 -19.20 0.98
CA ASP A 66 -5.08 -20.23 1.89
C ASP A 66 -4.29 -20.32 3.22
N GLU A 67 -3.12 -19.69 3.30
CA GLU A 67 -2.27 -19.64 4.49
C GLU A 67 -2.47 -18.35 5.29
N LEU A 68 -3.13 -17.34 4.70
CA LEU A 68 -3.43 -16.06 5.34
C LEU A 68 -4.51 -16.22 6.43
N GLU A 69 -4.42 -15.37 7.46
CA GLU A 69 -5.42 -15.36 8.53
C GLU A 69 -6.80 -14.94 8.03
N GLY A 70 -7.83 -15.59 8.59
CA GLY A 70 -9.24 -15.32 8.30
C GLY A 70 -9.83 -16.19 7.19
N ASP A 71 -11.15 -16.29 7.17
CA ASP A 71 -11.85 -17.22 6.27
C ASP A 71 -11.99 -16.67 4.84
N HIS A 72 -11.86 -15.35 4.64
CA HIS A 72 -12.16 -14.69 3.37
C HIS A 72 -11.09 -14.91 2.29
N HIS A 73 -9.81 -15.05 2.65
CA HIS A 73 -8.76 -15.33 1.66
C HIS A 73 -8.82 -16.78 1.18
N ALA A 74 -8.96 -17.73 2.11
CA ALA A 74 -8.98 -19.16 1.81
C ALA A 74 -10.10 -19.55 0.83
N ILE A 75 -11.28 -18.93 0.91
CA ILE A 75 -12.40 -19.21 -0.02
C ILE A 75 -12.16 -18.70 -1.45
N HIS A 76 -11.19 -17.81 -1.67
CA HIS A 76 -10.85 -17.23 -2.98
C HIS A 76 -9.48 -17.69 -3.52
N ALA A 77 -8.72 -18.48 -2.76
CA ALA A 77 -7.31 -18.75 -3.03
C ALA A 77 -7.00 -19.36 -4.41
N GLU A 78 -7.91 -20.14 -4.97
CA GLU A 78 -7.76 -20.76 -6.30
C GLU A 78 -8.57 -20.05 -7.41
N LEU A 79 -9.29 -18.98 -7.06
CA LEU A 79 -10.24 -18.30 -7.95
C LEU A 79 -9.76 -16.92 -8.38
N MET A 80 -8.96 -16.26 -7.53
CA MET A 80 -8.63 -14.85 -7.64
C MET A 80 -7.14 -14.63 -7.33
N MET A 81 -6.57 -13.61 -7.93
CA MET A 81 -5.28 -13.04 -7.57
C MET A 81 -5.44 -11.98 -6.49
N CYS A 82 -4.37 -11.68 -5.76
CA CYS A 82 -4.40 -10.66 -4.70
C CYS A 82 -4.94 -9.32 -5.22
N SER A 83 -4.55 -8.94 -6.44
CA SER A 83 -4.93 -7.69 -7.10
C SER A 83 -6.38 -7.62 -7.55
N ASP A 84 -7.11 -8.74 -7.60
CA ASP A 84 -8.53 -8.73 -7.96
C ASP A 84 -9.41 -8.14 -6.85
N CYS A 85 -8.90 -8.11 -5.62
CA CYS A 85 -9.54 -7.46 -4.48
C CYS A 85 -8.75 -6.25 -3.98
N HIS A 86 -7.42 -6.35 -3.94
CA HIS A 86 -6.54 -5.26 -3.50
C HIS A 86 -6.00 -4.51 -4.72
N GLU A 87 -6.69 -3.47 -5.18
CA GLU A 87 -6.33 -2.72 -6.39
C GLU A 87 -5.13 -1.80 -6.11
N PRO A 88 -3.86 -2.18 -6.39
CA PRO A 88 -2.73 -1.58 -5.69
C PRO A 88 -2.47 -0.13 -6.10
N HIS A 89 -2.84 0.23 -7.32
CA HIS A 89 -2.68 1.58 -7.86
C HIS A 89 -3.89 2.49 -7.60
N GLU A 90 -4.95 2.00 -6.96
CA GLU A 90 -6.21 2.72 -6.80
C GLU A 90 -6.66 2.80 -5.33
N MET A 91 -6.48 1.72 -4.57
CA MET A 91 -6.88 1.65 -3.17
C MET A 91 -5.80 2.18 -2.22
N PRO A 92 -6.16 3.02 -1.22
CA PRO A 92 -5.30 3.33 -0.09
C PRO A 92 -4.84 2.06 0.63
N PHE A 93 -3.61 2.03 1.12
CA PHE A 93 -3.02 0.83 1.73
C PHE A 93 -3.79 0.31 2.98
N ASN A 94 -4.58 1.17 3.62
CA ASN A 94 -5.36 0.88 4.81
C ASN A 94 -6.84 0.58 4.51
N GLN A 95 -7.25 0.55 3.25
CA GLN A 95 -8.62 0.29 2.84
C GLN A 95 -8.88 -1.22 2.74
N LYS A 96 -9.99 -1.68 3.31
CA LYS A 96 -10.50 -3.04 3.11
C LYS A 96 -11.27 -3.12 1.78
N PRO A 97 -11.03 -4.13 0.92
CA PRO A 97 -11.82 -4.35 -0.29
C PRO A 97 -13.30 -4.50 0.02
N SER A 98 -14.16 -3.99 -0.85
CA SER A 98 -15.60 -4.20 -0.75
C SER A 98 -16.02 -5.50 -1.43
N CYS A 99 -17.09 -6.13 -0.94
CA CYS A 99 -17.60 -7.37 -1.50
C CYS A 99 -18.59 -7.13 -2.67
N ASP A 100 -19.17 -5.93 -2.73
CA ASP A 100 -20.25 -5.56 -3.65
C ASP A 100 -19.80 -5.36 -5.10
N THR A 101 -18.49 -5.26 -5.34
CA THR A 101 -17.90 -5.28 -6.69
C THR A 101 -18.20 -6.60 -7.42
N CYS A 102 -18.26 -7.71 -6.68
CA CYS A 102 -18.43 -9.05 -7.25
C CYS A 102 -19.70 -9.78 -6.74
N HIS A 103 -20.22 -9.40 -5.56
CA HIS A 103 -21.37 -10.05 -4.94
C HIS A 103 -22.56 -9.11 -4.80
N ASP A 104 -23.75 -9.55 -5.23
CA ASP A 104 -24.98 -8.76 -5.20
C ASP A 104 -25.94 -9.17 -4.07
N ASP A 105 -25.48 -9.99 -3.12
CA ASP A 105 -26.28 -10.53 -2.02
C ASP A 105 -26.17 -9.74 -0.71
N GLY A 106 -25.44 -8.62 -0.73
CA GLY A 106 -25.28 -7.73 0.41
C GLY A 106 -24.32 -8.23 1.49
N ARG A 107 -23.48 -9.23 1.20
CA ARG A 107 -22.41 -9.63 2.11
C ARG A 107 -21.40 -8.50 2.33
N THR A 108 -20.79 -8.47 3.50
CA THR A 108 -19.83 -7.44 3.94
C THR A 108 -18.52 -8.09 4.41
N VAL A 109 -17.49 -7.26 4.62
CA VAL A 109 -16.16 -7.66 5.14
C VAL A 109 -16.15 -7.94 6.65
N GLU A 110 -17.33 -7.91 7.30
CA GLU A 110 -17.56 -8.00 8.75
C GLU A 110 -18.39 -9.22 9.11
#